data_AF-A0A9P5SVK2-F1
#
_entry.id   AF-A0A9P5SVK2-F1
#
_cell.length_a   1.000
_cell.length_b   1.000
_cell.length_c   1.000
_cell.angle_alpha   90.00
_cell.angle_beta   90.00
_cell.angle_gamma   90.00
#
_symmetry.space_group_name_H-M   'P 1'
#
loop_
_entity.id
_entity.type
_entity.pdbx_description
1 polymer ?
#
loop_
_entity_poly.entity_id
_entity_poly.type
_entity_poly.pdbx_seq_one_letter_code
_entity_poly.pdbx_strand_id
1 'polypeptide(L)'
;SDRAQAHGYAWELMMMSVLIEVFETRAFSDWPHELLITSQCAKLADKAMIVGLDEQRLQRGISHEHISMEDFMEAHAKNNSLRQGQSVPPFFFPKAKPSGPDIVFYIRVKDNLFPVFVQLKLRQVLTTKGAKSALKTVSAPMIEAHVEDLDRFCPTDKTYISMIIAYPATATMAAKLPRRPDFAYDLRPRPDPKPERLKQVKVIIDKSNINKIFPQSHIDFLDGIKGPMKRQAEDTQEAEDSKKTRL
;
A
#
# COMPACT_ATOMS: atom_id res chain seq x y z
N SER A 1 -1.64 7.69 -23.35
CA SER A 1 -0.53 7.36 -22.43
C SER A 1 -0.45 8.35 -21.28
N ASP A 2 -0.52 9.67 -21.50
CA ASP A 2 -0.31 10.68 -20.43
C ASP A 2 -1.46 10.87 -19.42
N ARG A 3 -2.72 10.69 -19.84
CA ARG A 3 -3.88 10.86 -18.94
C ARG A 3 -3.93 9.82 -17.81
N ALA A 4 -3.51 8.58 -18.08
CA ALA A 4 -3.48 7.53 -17.06
C ALA A 4 -2.42 7.79 -15.97
N GLN A 5 -1.27 8.38 -16.34
CA GLN A 5 -0.26 8.84 -15.39
C GLN A 5 -0.74 10.05 -14.59
N ALA A 6 -1.40 11.02 -15.24
CA ALA A 6 -1.95 12.20 -14.56
C ALA A 6 -3.04 11.82 -13.52
N HIS A 7 -3.92 10.88 -13.85
CA HIS A 7 -4.92 10.37 -12.90
C HIS A 7 -4.31 9.53 -11.76
N GLY A 8 -3.22 8.80 -12.02
CA GLY A 8 -2.46 8.09 -10.98
C GLY A 8 -1.81 9.06 -9.98
N TYR A 9 -1.14 10.10 -10.49
CA TYR A 9 -0.49 11.13 -9.66
C TYR A 9 -1.51 11.95 -8.85
N ALA A 10 -2.63 12.33 -9.46
CA ALA A 10 -3.72 13.01 -8.74
C ALA A 10 -4.30 12.13 -7.62
N TRP A 11 -4.41 10.83 -7.85
CA TRP A 11 -4.88 9.90 -6.83
C TRP A 11 -3.88 9.76 -5.68
N GLU A 12 -2.59 9.59 -5.98
CA GLU A 12 -1.51 9.56 -4.98
C GLU A 12 -1.51 10.79 -4.06
N LEU A 13 -1.67 11.99 -4.63
CA LEU A 13 -1.74 13.22 -3.85
C LEU A 13 -3.00 13.29 -2.97
N MET A 14 -4.15 12.84 -3.48
CA MET A 14 -5.39 12.79 -2.70
C MET A 14 -5.34 11.75 -1.58
N MET A 15 -4.63 10.64 -1.80
CA MET A 15 -4.56 9.56 -0.83
C MET A 15 -3.96 10.01 0.50
N MET A 16 -3.07 11.00 0.53
CA MET A 16 -2.56 11.56 1.78
C MET A 16 -3.69 12.11 2.66
N SER A 17 -4.56 12.94 2.09
CA SER A 17 -5.69 13.55 2.82
C SER A 17 -6.69 12.51 3.30
N VAL A 18 -6.97 11.50 2.46
CA VAL A 18 -7.87 10.39 2.82
C VAL A 18 -7.29 9.57 3.95
N LEU A 19 -6.00 9.21 3.88
CA LEU A 19 -5.34 8.46 4.94
C LEU A 19 -5.38 9.22 6.26
N ILE A 20 -5.07 10.53 6.25
CA ILE A 20 -5.18 11.38 7.45
C ILE A 20 -6.58 11.28 8.06
N GLU A 21 -7.62 11.58 7.27
CA GLU A 21 -9.00 11.60 7.75
C GLU A 21 -9.43 10.24 8.31
N VAL A 22 -9.09 9.14 7.63
CA VAL A 22 -9.50 7.79 8.06
C VAL A 22 -8.80 7.39 9.37
N PHE A 23 -7.51 7.71 9.53
CA PHE A 23 -6.78 7.44 10.78
C PHE A 23 -7.25 8.32 11.95
N GLU A 24 -7.74 9.53 11.67
CA GLU A 24 -8.28 10.43 12.70
C GLU A 24 -9.67 10.01 13.19
N THR A 25 -10.53 9.60 12.26
CA THR A 25 -11.97 9.36 12.49
C THR A 25 -12.28 7.96 13.02
N ARG A 26 -11.45 6.96 12.75
CA ARG A 26 -11.72 5.57 13.14
C ARG A 26 -10.45 4.87 13.63
N ALA A 27 -10.58 4.05 14.67
CA ALA A 27 -9.49 3.20 15.11
C ALA A 27 -9.11 2.21 14.00
N PHE A 28 -7.81 2.05 13.78
CA PHE A 28 -7.28 1.20 12.72
C PHE A 28 -7.70 -0.27 12.91
N SER A 29 -7.78 -0.72 14.16
CA SER A 29 -8.27 -2.05 14.55
C SER A 29 -9.71 -2.35 14.13
N ASP A 30 -10.55 -1.32 14.01
CA ASP A 30 -11.99 -1.46 13.72
C ASP A 30 -12.28 -1.51 12.22
N TRP A 31 -11.28 -1.36 11.35
CA TRP A 31 -11.52 -1.36 9.91
C TRP A 31 -12.03 -2.73 9.45
N PRO A 32 -13.13 -2.79 8.68
CA PRO A 32 -13.71 -4.05 8.24
C PRO A 32 -12.78 -4.77 7.25
N HIS A 33 -12.17 -5.87 7.71
CA HIS A 33 -11.33 -6.75 6.92
C HIS A 33 -11.73 -8.22 7.15
N GLU A 34 -11.51 -9.08 6.15
CA GLU A 34 -11.75 -10.53 6.28
C GLU A 34 -10.91 -11.14 7.42
N LEU A 35 -9.66 -10.67 7.58
CA LEU A 35 -8.79 -11.03 8.70
C LEU A 35 -8.63 -9.81 9.61
N LEU A 36 -9.00 -9.96 10.88
CA LEU A 36 -8.89 -8.89 11.87
C LEU A 36 -7.44 -8.41 11.98
N ILE A 37 -7.25 -7.09 12.03
CA ILE A 37 -5.91 -6.49 12.15
C ILE A 37 -5.27 -6.92 13.48
N THR A 38 -6.05 -6.97 14.56
CA THR A 38 -5.60 -7.37 15.90
C THR A 38 -5.19 -8.84 15.99
N SER A 39 -5.78 -9.74 15.19
CA SER A 39 -5.33 -11.14 15.13
C SER A 39 -3.97 -11.27 14.43
N GLN A 40 -3.61 -10.32 13.56
CA GLN A 40 -2.29 -10.27 12.95
C GLN A 40 -1.28 -9.62 13.90
N CYS A 41 -1.66 -8.55 14.59
CA CYS A 41 -0.82 -7.88 15.59
C CYS A 41 -1.67 -7.23 16.69
N ALA A 42 -1.62 -7.77 17.90
CA ALA A 42 -2.38 -7.26 19.04
C ALA A 42 -2.02 -5.82 19.43
N LYS A 43 -0.80 -5.37 19.11
CA LYS A 43 -0.32 -4.01 19.37
C LYS A 43 -0.96 -2.93 18.48
N LEU A 44 -1.80 -3.33 17.52
CA LEU A 44 -2.58 -2.44 16.65
C LEU A 44 -4.03 -2.22 17.16
N ALA A 45 -4.34 -2.62 18.40
CA ALA A 45 -5.71 -2.58 18.94
C ALA A 45 -6.24 -1.16 19.22
N ASP A 46 -5.37 -0.19 19.50
CA ASP A 46 -5.76 1.17 19.88
C ASP A 46 -5.79 2.14 18.69
N LYS A 47 -6.16 3.40 18.97
CA LYS A 47 -6.13 4.49 17.99
C LYS A 47 -4.71 4.66 17.45
N ALA A 48 -4.60 4.64 16.12
CA ALA A 48 -3.36 4.89 15.39
C ALA A 48 -3.29 6.35 14.97
N MET A 49 -2.10 6.94 15.03
CA MET A 49 -1.84 8.30 14.55
C MET A 49 -0.72 8.29 13.52
N ILE A 50 -0.82 9.13 12.50
CA ILE A 50 0.24 9.30 11.50
C ILE A 50 1.40 10.07 12.13
N VAL A 51 2.61 9.52 12.01
CA VAL A 51 3.83 10.11 12.58
C VAL A 51 4.35 11.23 11.70
N GLY A 52 4.76 12.33 12.31
CA GLY A 52 5.24 13.52 11.60
C GLY A 52 4.12 14.38 11.02
N LEU A 53 2.85 14.06 11.32
CA LEU A 53 1.73 14.90 10.94
C LEU A 53 1.71 16.17 11.83
N ASP A 54 1.75 17.31 11.16
CA ASP A 54 1.68 18.64 11.76
C ASP A 54 0.58 19.40 11.02
N GLU A 55 -0.53 19.69 11.71
CA GLU A 55 -1.71 20.34 11.12
C GLU A 55 -1.40 21.74 10.56
N GLN A 56 -0.35 22.39 11.08
CA GLN A 56 0.05 23.72 10.64
C GLN A 56 0.88 23.69 9.34
N ARG A 57 1.31 22.52 8.89
CA ARG A 57 2.15 22.37 7.69
C ARG A 57 1.32 22.06 6.45
N LEU A 58 1.59 22.86 5.42
CA LEU A 58 1.05 22.64 4.07
C LEU A 58 1.72 21.45 3.37
N GLN A 59 3.01 21.23 3.61
CA GLN A 59 3.73 20.12 2.98
C GLN A 59 3.50 18.82 3.75
N ARG A 60 2.66 17.96 3.17
CA ARG A 60 2.33 16.64 3.74
C ARG A 60 3.12 15.50 3.11
N GLY A 61 3.73 15.72 1.95
CA GLY A 61 4.47 14.70 1.21
C GLY A 61 5.85 15.14 0.75
N ILE A 62 6.75 14.17 0.59
CA ILE A 62 8.08 14.33 0.02
C ILE A 62 8.38 13.17 -0.93
N SER A 63 9.07 13.44 -2.04
CA SER A 63 9.41 12.42 -3.04
C SER A 63 10.87 11.98 -2.91
N HIS A 64 11.18 10.85 -3.55
CA HIS A 64 12.53 10.33 -3.72
C HIS A 64 13.54 11.28 -4.38
N GLU A 65 13.07 12.38 -5.00
CA GLU A 65 13.93 13.41 -5.61
C GLU A 65 14.59 14.29 -4.55
N HIS A 66 14.02 14.35 -3.34
CA HIS A 66 14.43 15.25 -2.27
C HIS A 66 15.10 14.53 -1.10
N ILE A 67 14.70 13.29 -0.83
CA ILE A 67 15.21 12.47 0.27
C ILE A 67 15.23 10.99 -0.16
N SER A 68 16.20 10.21 0.31
CA SER A 68 16.18 8.75 0.10
C SER A 68 15.09 8.12 0.97
N MET A 69 14.63 6.92 0.59
CA MET A 69 13.68 6.17 1.42
C MET A 69 14.29 5.84 2.78
N GLU A 70 15.57 5.48 2.80
CA GLU A 70 16.32 5.21 4.03
C GLU A 70 16.34 6.43 4.96
N ASP A 71 16.69 7.61 4.44
CA ASP A 71 16.73 8.86 5.22
C ASP A 71 15.34 9.25 5.73
N PHE A 72 14.29 9.03 4.93
CA PHE A 72 12.91 9.24 5.37
C PHE A 72 12.55 8.30 6.52
N MET A 73 12.84 7.01 6.38
CA MET A 73 12.54 6.01 7.40
C MET A 73 13.35 6.25 8.68
N GLU A 74 14.62 6.62 8.57
CA GLU A 74 15.49 6.99 9.70
C GLU A 74 14.90 8.19 10.46
N ALA A 75 14.45 9.23 9.73
CA ALA A 75 13.86 10.42 10.32
C ALA A 75 12.65 10.09 11.20
N HIS A 76 11.71 9.29 10.69
CA HIS A 76 10.48 8.94 11.41
C HIS A 76 10.67 7.84 12.46
N ALA A 77 11.56 6.87 12.21
CA ALA A 77 11.79 5.76 13.14
C ALA A 77 12.62 6.16 14.36
N LYS A 78 13.58 7.08 14.20
CA LYS A 78 14.62 7.32 15.23
C LYS A 78 14.82 8.79 15.59
N ASN A 79 14.55 9.72 14.68
CA ASN A 79 14.88 11.14 14.86
C ASN A 79 13.66 12.05 15.05
N ASN A 80 12.55 11.52 15.58
CA ASN A 80 11.32 12.28 15.84
C ASN A 80 10.81 13.08 14.63
N SER A 81 10.90 12.49 13.43
CA SER A 81 10.53 13.12 12.15
C SER A 81 11.41 14.32 11.77
N LEU A 82 12.67 14.34 12.22
CA LEU A 82 13.67 15.35 11.85
C LEU A 82 14.82 14.75 11.04
N ARG A 83 15.36 15.54 10.10
CA ARG A 83 16.60 15.29 9.37
C ARG A 83 17.40 16.58 9.32
N GLN A 84 18.62 16.57 9.85
CA GLN A 84 19.48 17.75 9.91
C GLN A 84 18.79 18.98 10.54
N GLY A 85 17.97 18.75 11.58
CA GLY A 85 17.19 19.79 12.26
C GLY A 85 15.94 20.28 11.52
N GLN A 86 15.71 19.83 10.28
CA GLN A 86 14.49 20.14 9.52
C GLN A 86 13.47 19.00 9.67
N SER A 87 12.19 19.33 9.81
CA SER A 87 11.16 18.29 9.87
C SER A 87 10.83 17.72 8.51
N VAL A 88 10.69 16.40 8.49
CA VAL A 88 10.36 15.58 7.31
C VAL A 88 8.84 15.40 7.26
N PRO A 89 8.18 15.64 6.10
CA PRO A 89 6.74 15.43 5.93
C PRO A 89 6.33 13.97 6.17
N PRO A 90 5.08 13.69 6.60
CA PRO A 90 4.66 12.36 7.03
C PRO A 90 4.56 11.30 5.92
N PHE A 91 4.46 11.69 4.65
CA PHE A 91 4.30 10.76 3.53
C PHE A 91 5.49 10.83 2.57
N PHE A 92 5.97 9.65 2.16
CA PHE A 92 7.04 9.48 1.17
C PHE A 92 6.54 8.82 -0.11
N PHE A 93 6.97 9.34 -1.26
CA PHE A 93 6.70 8.79 -2.58
C PHE A 93 7.99 8.18 -3.19
N PRO A 94 8.14 6.85 -3.18
CA PRO A 94 9.33 6.16 -3.69
C PRO A 94 9.57 6.34 -5.18
N LYS A 95 10.74 5.91 -5.65
CA LYS A 95 10.99 5.75 -7.09
C LYS A 95 10.10 4.64 -7.64
N ALA A 96 9.57 4.84 -8.85
CA ALA A 96 8.84 3.77 -9.54
C ALA A 96 9.74 2.58 -9.94
N LYS A 97 11.06 2.80 -10.01
CA LYS A 97 12.07 1.77 -10.30
C LYS A 97 13.21 1.85 -9.26
N PRO A 98 13.57 0.74 -8.57
CA PRO A 98 12.96 -0.59 -8.67
C PRO A 98 11.47 -0.60 -8.26
N SER A 99 10.72 -1.61 -8.68
CA SER A 99 9.29 -1.68 -8.33
C SER A 99 9.13 -1.79 -6.81
N GLY A 100 8.15 -1.10 -6.23
CA GLY A 100 7.96 -1.04 -4.78
C GLY A 100 6.63 -0.40 -4.41
N PRO A 101 6.45 0.02 -3.14
CA PRO A 101 5.26 0.73 -2.69
C PRO A 101 5.11 2.09 -3.40
N ASP A 102 3.88 2.58 -3.51
CA ASP A 102 3.59 3.90 -4.06
C ASP A 102 3.65 4.99 -2.97
N ILE A 103 3.29 4.65 -1.73
CA ILE A 103 3.33 5.57 -0.57
C ILE A 103 3.92 4.84 0.63
N VAL A 104 4.77 5.54 1.38
CA VAL A 104 5.30 5.07 2.67
C VAL A 104 5.08 6.11 3.74
N PHE A 105 4.65 5.66 4.91
CA PHE A 105 4.49 6.51 6.10
C PHE A 105 4.60 5.67 7.37
N TYR A 106 4.56 6.32 8.52
CA TYR A 106 4.57 5.65 9.82
C TYR A 106 3.28 5.91 10.57
N ILE A 107 2.82 4.89 11.29
CA ILE A 107 1.78 5.04 12.30
C ILE A 107 2.31 4.73 13.68
N ARG A 108 1.79 5.44 14.68
CA ARG A 108 2.02 5.20 16.09
C ARG A 108 0.74 4.74 16.76
N VAL A 109 0.83 3.64 17.51
CA VAL A 109 -0.24 3.10 18.36
C VAL A 109 0.31 2.97 19.76
N LYS A 110 -0.11 3.87 20.67
CA LYS A 110 0.57 4.06 21.97
C LYS A 110 2.07 4.32 21.74
N ASP A 111 2.94 3.49 22.32
CA ASP A 111 4.39 3.59 22.17
C ASP A 111 4.95 2.74 21.01
N ASN A 112 4.07 2.03 20.27
CA ASN A 112 4.47 1.16 19.17
C ASN A 112 4.47 1.93 17.85
N LEU A 113 5.49 1.68 17.03
CA LEU A 113 5.75 2.41 15.79
C LEU A 113 5.87 1.41 14.64
N PHE A 114 5.07 1.61 13.60
CA PHE A 114 4.98 0.69 12.47
C PHE A 114 5.13 1.43 11.14
N PRO A 115 6.07 1.02 10.27
CA PRO A 115 6.08 1.48 8.89
C PRO A 115 4.91 0.87 8.13
N VAL A 116 4.25 1.70 7.31
CA VAL A 116 3.14 1.34 6.43
C VAL A 116 3.59 1.53 4.99
N PHE A 117 3.48 0.47 4.21
CA PHE A 117 3.82 0.43 2.79
C PHE A 117 2.54 0.23 1.99
N VAL A 118 2.18 1.24 1.21
CA VAL A 118 0.92 1.27 0.47
C VAL A 118 1.17 0.98 -1.00
N GLN A 119 0.41 0.05 -1.57
CA GLN A 119 0.25 -0.07 -3.01
C GLN A 119 -1.17 0.34 -3.41
N LEU A 120 -1.24 1.32 -4.29
CA LEU A 120 -2.44 1.80 -4.95
C LEU A 120 -2.66 1.02 -6.26
N LYS A 121 -3.91 0.63 -6.52
CA LYS A 121 -4.35 0.00 -7.77
C LYS A 121 -5.69 0.59 -8.24
N LEU A 122 -5.64 1.54 -9.17
CA LEU A 122 -6.82 2.13 -9.81
C LEU A 122 -7.13 1.34 -11.09
N ARG A 123 -7.85 0.23 -10.97
CA ARG A 123 -8.26 -0.60 -12.12
C ARG A 123 -9.65 -1.15 -11.91
N GLN A 124 -10.41 -1.27 -13.00
CA GLN A 124 -11.75 -1.88 -12.95
C GLN A 124 -11.68 -3.38 -12.69
N VAL A 125 -10.72 -4.05 -13.32
CA VAL A 125 -10.44 -5.48 -13.13
C VAL A 125 -9.02 -5.64 -12.61
N LEU A 126 -8.88 -6.26 -11.45
CA LEU A 126 -7.60 -6.69 -10.92
C LEU A 126 -7.51 -8.21 -11.11
N THR A 127 -6.77 -8.64 -12.12
CA THR A 127 -6.52 -10.07 -12.35
C THR A 127 -5.79 -10.67 -11.15
N THR A 128 -5.90 -12.00 -10.96
CA THR A 128 -5.15 -12.71 -9.92
C THR A 128 -3.64 -12.44 -9.99
N LYS A 129 -3.09 -12.31 -11.21
CA LYS A 129 -1.69 -11.91 -11.43
C LYS A 129 -1.43 -10.48 -10.97
N GLY A 130 -2.33 -9.55 -11.26
CA GLY A 130 -2.26 -8.16 -10.81
C GLY A 130 -2.32 -8.01 -9.30
N ALA A 131 -3.21 -8.74 -8.63
CA ALA A 131 -3.33 -8.74 -7.17
C ALA A 131 -2.08 -9.34 -6.50
N LYS A 132 -1.55 -10.46 -7.02
CA LYS A 132 -0.28 -11.03 -6.55
C LYS A 132 0.89 -10.07 -6.76
N SER A 133 0.92 -9.35 -7.89
CA SER A 133 1.95 -8.35 -8.14
C SER A 133 1.84 -7.18 -7.15
N ALA A 134 0.63 -6.74 -6.81
CA ALA A 134 0.41 -5.68 -5.82
C ALA A 134 0.85 -6.11 -4.40
N LEU A 135 0.60 -7.37 -4.01
CA LEU A 135 1.11 -7.92 -2.75
C LEU A 135 2.64 -8.01 -2.74
N LYS A 136 3.25 -8.30 -3.90
CA LYS A 136 4.70 -8.42 -4.02
C LYS A 136 5.38 -7.08 -3.82
N THR A 137 4.86 -5.98 -4.36
CA THR A 137 5.52 -4.66 -4.27
C THR A 137 5.65 -4.13 -2.85
N VAL A 138 4.74 -4.54 -1.96
CA VAL A 138 4.78 -4.22 -0.52
C VAL A 138 5.36 -5.34 0.33
N SER A 139 6.01 -6.34 -0.28
CA SER A 139 6.72 -7.40 0.46
C SER A 139 8.13 -6.96 0.84
N ALA A 140 8.65 -7.49 1.95
CA ALA A 140 9.99 -7.18 2.43
C ALA A 140 11.08 -7.22 1.34
N PRO A 141 11.18 -8.26 0.48
CA PRO A 141 12.22 -8.28 -0.57
C PRO A 141 12.14 -7.14 -1.59
N MET A 142 10.93 -6.64 -1.88
CA MET A 142 10.77 -5.51 -2.81
C MET A 142 11.03 -4.18 -2.12
N ILE A 143 10.65 -4.05 -0.84
CA ILE A 143 10.97 -2.87 -0.04
C ILE A 143 12.48 -2.77 0.19
N GLU A 144 13.15 -3.90 0.46
CA GLU A 144 14.60 -3.98 0.66
C GLU A 144 15.42 -3.62 -0.59
N ALA A 145 14.78 -3.56 -1.77
CA ALA A 145 15.40 -3.00 -2.97
C ALA A 145 15.51 -1.46 -2.94
N HIS A 146 14.83 -0.80 -2.01
CA HIS A 146 14.84 0.66 -1.82
C HIS A 146 15.53 1.09 -0.51
N VAL A 147 15.57 0.21 0.49
CA VAL A 147 16.18 0.46 1.80
C VAL A 147 16.91 -0.78 2.27
N GLU A 148 18.19 -0.66 2.55
CA GLU A 148 18.95 -1.78 3.10
C GLU A 148 18.49 -2.07 4.53
N ASP A 149 18.35 -3.35 4.85
CA ASP A 149 18.03 -3.83 6.20
C ASP A 149 16.75 -3.23 6.82
N LEU A 150 15.60 -3.50 6.19
CA LEU A 150 14.27 -3.06 6.64
C LEU A 150 13.96 -3.31 8.13
N ASP A 151 14.56 -4.32 8.76
CA ASP A 151 14.40 -4.64 10.18
C ASP A 151 14.80 -3.49 11.11
N ARG A 152 15.83 -2.71 10.74
CA ARG A 152 16.28 -1.53 11.50
C ARG A 152 15.22 -0.43 11.57
N PHE A 153 14.23 -0.49 10.69
CA PHE A 153 13.15 0.49 10.57
C PHE A 153 11.80 -0.04 11.06
N CYS A 154 11.77 -1.27 11.60
CA CYS A 154 10.60 -1.93 12.18
C CYS A 154 10.76 -2.08 13.71
N PRO A 155 10.72 -0.99 14.49
CA PRO A 155 11.11 -1.01 15.90
C PRO A 155 10.18 -1.85 16.79
N THR A 156 8.94 -2.09 16.37
CA THR A 156 8.00 -2.92 17.13
C THR A 156 7.96 -4.34 16.59
N ASP A 157 8.58 -5.27 17.32
CA ASP A 157 8.59 -6.71 17.05
C ASP A 157 8.93 -7.06 15.59
N LYS A 158 9.79 -6.28 14.94
CA LYS A 158 10.15 -6.46 13.52
C LYS A 158 8.93 -6.47 12.59
N THR A 159 7.89 -5.71 12.94
CA THR A 159 6.60 -5.72 12.27
C THR A 159 6.45 -4.53 11.31
N TYR A 160 5.96 -4.80 10.10
CA TYR A 160 5.55 -3.78 9.14
C TYR A 160 4.14 -4.04 8.61
N ILE A 161 3.50 -3.00 8.11
CA ILE A 161 2.16 -3.07 7.54
C ILE A 161 2.25 -2.95 6.01
N SER A 162 1.72 -3.94 5.32
CA SER A 162 1.49 -3.92 3.88
C SER A 162 0.03 -3.59 3.62
N MET A 163 -0.21 -2.42 3.05
CA MET A 163 -1.54 -1.94 2.72
C MET A 163 -1.74 -1.97 1.20
N ILE A 164 -2.84 -2.57 0.75
CA ILE A 164 -3.26 -2.52 -0.66
C ILE A 164 -4.58 -1.80 -0.72
N ILE A 165 -4.64 -0.77 -1.57
CA ILE A 165 -5.85 -0.02 -1.85
C ILE A 165 -6.17 -0.21 -3.32
N ALA A 166 -7.19 -1.01 -3.60
CA ALA A 166 -7.61 -1.35 -4.94
C ALA A 166 -9.04 -0.89 -5.19
N TYR A 167 -9.26 0.03 -6.13
CA TYR A 167 -10.61 0.49 -6.44
C TYR A 167 -10.75 0.77 -7.94
N PRO A 168 -11.90 0.48 -8.57
CA PRO A 168 -13.04 -0.30 -8.05
C PRO A 168 -12.85 -1.82 -8.10
N ALA A 169 -11.64 -2.30 -8.33
CA ALA A 169 -11.42 -3.73 -8.31
C ALA A 169 -11.64 -4.35 -6.92
N THR A 170 -11.95 -5.64 -6.94
CA THR A 170 -11.94 -6.52 -5.76
C THR A 170 -10.59 -7.23 -5.71
N ALA A 171 -9.86 -7.12 -4.60
CA ALA A 171 -8.54 -7.75 -4.40
C ALA A 171 -8.63 -9.10 -3.66
N THR A 172 -9.79 -9.41 -3.08
CA THR A 172 -10.07 -10.61 -2.27
C THR A 172 -9.87 -11.96 -2.99
N MET A 173 -9.72 -11.99 -4.32
CA MET A 173 -9.41 -13.22 -5.08
C MET A 173 -7.96 -13.72 -4.90
N ALA A 174 -7.04 -12.91 -4.35
CA ALA A 174 -5.66 -13.36 -4.08
C ALA A 174 -5.48 -14.02 -2.71
N ALA A 175 -6.35 -13.74 -1.72
CA ALA A 175 -6.27 -14.29 -0.37
C ALA A 175 -6.92 -15.69 -0.25
N LYS A 176 -7.88 -16.00 -1.12
CA LYS A 176 -8.62 -17.28 -1.15
C LYS A 176 -7.99 -18.36 -2.02
N LEU A 177 -6.81 -18.13 -2.59
CA LEU A 177 -6.11 -19.22 -3.26
C LEU A 177 -5.63 -20.19 -2.17
N PRO A 178 -6.10 -21.46 -2.17
CA PRO A 178 -5.31 -22.50 -1.51
C PRO A 178 -3.88 -22.37 -2.04
N ARG A 179 -2.88 -22.63 -1.19
CA ARG A 179 -1.57 -23.09 -1.71
C ARG A 179 -1.96 -24.12 -2.76
N ARG A 180 -1.66 -23.87 -4.04
CA ARG A 180 -1.95 -24.86 -5.08
C ARG A 180 -1.46 -26.19 -4.52
N PRO A 181 -2.24 -27.29 -4.52
CA PRO A 181 -1.62 -28.58 -4.34
C PRO A 181 -0.51 -28.61 -5.38
N ASP A 182 0.72 -28.79 -4.89
CA ASP A 182 1.90 -28.75 -5.71
C ASP A 182 1.68 -29.77 -6.84
N PHE A 183 1.35 -29.28 -8.04
CA PHE A 183 1.52 -30.08 -9.23
C PHE A 183 3.03 -30.24 -9.34
N ALA A 184 3.51 -31.34 -8.75
CA ALA A 184 4.87 -31.81 -8.80
C ALA A 184 5.22 -32.08 -10.27
N TYR A 185 5.63 -31.03 -10.96
CA TYR A 185 6.82 -31.19 -11.78
C TYR A 185 7.97 -31.28 -10.77
N ASP A 186 8.82 -32.30 -10.90
CA ASP A 186 10.00 -32.58 -10.08
C ASP A 186 11.02 -31.43 -10.10
N LEU A 187 10.62 -30.28 -9.57
CA LEU A 187 11.46 -29.17 -9.21
C LEU A 187 11.78 -29.38 -7.75
N ARG A 188 13.07 -29.63 -7.50
CA ARG A 188 13.76 -29.79 -6.22
C ARG A 188 12.94 -29.32 -5.01
N PRO A 189 12.86 -30.10 -3.91
CA PRO A 189 12.14 -29.71 -2.72
C PRO A 189 12.50 -28.28 -2.34
N ARG A 190 11.49 -27.41 -2.37
CA ARG A 190 11.65 -26.02 -1.97
C ARG A 190 12.08 -26.07 -0.50
N PRO A 191 13.25 -25.51 -0.13
CA PRO A 191 13.65 -25.49 1.26
C PRO A 191 12.52 -24.86 2.08
N ASP A 192 12.26 -25.42 3.26
CA ASP A 192 11.28 -24.90 4.20
C ASP A 192 11.42 -23.37 4.26
N PRO A 193 10.30 -22.62 4.25
CA PRO A 193 10.37 -21.16 4.35
C PRO A 193 11.15 -20.84 5.62
N LYS A 194 12.35 -20.25 5.44
CA LYS A 194 13.14 -19.72 6.55
C LYS A 194 12.19 -18.87 7.41
N PRO A 195 12.28 -18.93 8.75
CA PRO A 195 11.44 -18.11 9.61
C PRO A 195 11.51 -16.66 9.12
N GLU A 196 10.35 -16.08 8.77
CA GLU A 196 10.30 -14.73 8.22
C GLU A 196 10.93 -13.78 9.24
N ARG A 197 12.04 -13.15 8.85
CA ARG A 197 12.80 -12.19 9.67
C ARG A 197 11.96 -11.02 10.16
N LEU A 198 10.93 -10.68 9.38
CA LEU A 198 10.02 -9.57 9.58
C LEU A 198 8.59 -10.10 9.62
N LYS A 199 7.78 -9.58 10.53
CA LYS A 199 6.36 -9.90 10.62
C LYS A 199 5.55 -8.93 9.73
N GLN A 200 4.80 -9.48 8.78
CA GLN A 200 3.95 -8.70 7.88
C GLN A 200 2.50 -8.67 8.36
N VAL A 201 1.95 -7.47 8.60
CA VAL A 201 0.49 -7.26 8.76
C VAL A 201 -0.09 -6.84 7.42
N LYS A 202 -1.06 -7.59 6.91
CA LYS A 202 -1.70 -7.33 5.62
C LYS A 202 -3.02 -6.63 5.81
N VAL A 203 -3.18 -5.50 5.13
CA VAL A 203 -4.40 -4.70 5.10
C VAL A 203 -4.83 -4.54 3.65
N ILE A 204 -6.04 -4.99 3.33
CA ILE A 204 -6.58 -4.91 1.97
C ILE A 204 -7.85 -4.08 2.03
N ILE A 205 -7.83 -2.95 1.34
CA ILE A 205 -8.97 -2.08 1.10
C ILE A 205 -9.34 -2.23 -0.37
N ASP A 206 -10.52 -2.75 -0.62
CA ASP A 206 -11.03 -2.96 -1.97
C ASP A 206 -12.51 -2.57 -2.08
N LYS A 207 -13.12 -2.80 -3.25
CA LYS A 207 -14.54 -2.51 -3.47
C LYS A 207 -15.48 -3.03 -2.37
N SER A 208 -15.15 -4.12 -1.69
CA SER A 208 -16.01 -4.74 -0.68
C SER A 208 -16.07 -3.99 0.66
N ASN A 209 -15.02 -3.25 1.01
CA ASN A 209 -14.90 -2.59 2.31
C ASN A 209 -14.54 -1.11 2.24
N ILE A 210 -14.11 -0.59 1.09
CA ILE A 210 -13.66 0.81 0.96
C ILE A 210 -14.74 1.81 1.39
N ASN A 211 -16.02 1.60 1.07
CA ASN A 211 -17.12 2.51 1.46
C ASN A 211 -17.39 2.52 2.97
N LYS A 212 -16.84 1.55 3.71
CA LYS A 212 -16.96 1.48 5.18
C LYS A 212 -15.72 2.06 5.87
N ILE A 213 -14.63 2.28 5.13
CA ILE A 213 -13.36 2.77 5.65
C ILE A 213 -13.16 4.22 5.22
N PHE A 214 -13.35 4.52 3.93
CA PHE A 214 -13.08 5.83 3.35
C PHE A 214 -14.31 6.73 3.36
N PRO A 215 -14.12 8.06 3.42
CA PRO A 215 -15.21 9.03 3.36
C PRO A 215 -15.97 8.92 2.04
N GLN A 216 -17.29 9.08 2.08
CA GLN A 216 -18.13 8.98 0.89
C GLN A 216 -17.73 9.99 -0.20
N SER A 217 -17.31 11.20 0.18
CA SER A 217 -16.80 12.23 -0.73
C SER A 217 -15.62 11.74 -1.58
N HIS A 218 -14.73 10.92 -1.00
CA HIS A 218 -13.62 10.34 -1.73
C HIS A 218 -14.09 9.24 -2.69
N ILE A 219 -15.06 8.42 -2.28
CA ILE A 219 -15.66 7.41 -3.15
C ILE A 219 -16.33 8.07 -4.37
N ASP A 220 -17.09 9.14 -4.14
CA ASP A 220 -17.78 9.90 -5.19
C ASP A 220 -16.78 10.50 -6.19
N PHE A 221 -15.66 11.03 -5.69
CA PHE A 221 -14.56 11.50 -6.54
C PHE A 221 -13.98 10.37 -7.39
N LEU A 222 -13.66 9.22 -6.77
CA LEU A 222 -13.13 8.07 -7.47
C LEU A 222 -14.11 7.57 -8.53
N ASP A 223 -15.41 7.60 -8.25
CA ASP A 223 -16.47 7.23 -9.18
C ASP A 223 -16.57 8.20 -10.36
N GLY A 224 -16.40 9.50 -10.12
CA GLY A 224 -16.35 10.53 -11.16
C GLY A 224 -15.20 10.33 -12.16
N ILE A 225 -14.02 9.90 -11.69
CA ILE A 225 -12.86 9.64 -12.56
C ILE A 225 -12.89 8.26 -13.25
N LYS A 226 -13.77 7.33 -12.83
CA LYS A 226 -13.93 6.02 -13.50
C LYS A 226 -14.62 6.10 -14.85
N GLY A 227 -15.56 7.04 -15.03
CA GLY A 227 -16.32 7.18 -16.27
C GLY A 227 -15.44 7.28 -17.52
N PRO A 228 -14.41 8.14 -17.51
CA PRO A 228 -13.40 8.20 -18.57
C PRO A 228 -12.52 6.94 -18.71
N MET A 229 -12.20 6.26 -17.61
CA MET A 229 -11.38 5.03 -17.62
C MET A 229 -12.14 3.81 -18.19
N LYS A 230 -13.47 3.76 -18.03
CA LYS A 230 -14.32 2.67 -18.56
C LYS A 230 -14.25 2.58 -20.08
N ARG A 231 -14.33 3.73 -20.76
CA ARG A 231 -14.24 3.81 -22.23
C ARG A 231 -12.88 3.29 -22.73
N GLN A 232 -11.80 3.63 -22.03
CA GLN A 232 -10.45 3.15 -22.41
C GLN A 232 -10.22 1.66 -22.16
N ALA A 233 -10.83 1.08 -21.12
CA ALA A 233 -10.73 -0.35 -20.84
C ALA A 233 -11.50 -1.18 -21.88
N GLU A 234 -12.68 -0.72 -22.29
CA GLU A 234 -13.47 -1.29 -23.38
C GLU A 234 -12.69 -1.25 -24.71
N ASP A 235 -12.10 -0.09 -25.07
CA ASP A 235 -11.26 0.05 -26.28
C ASP A 235 -10.01 -0.86 -26.27
N THR A 236 -9.39 -1.06 -25.10
CA THR A 236 -8.18 -1.90 -24.98
C THR A 236 -8.52 -3.39 -25.04
N GLN A 237 -9.66 -3.78 -24.48
CA GLN A 237 -10.13 -5.17 -24.50
C GLN A 237 -10.62 -5.57 -25.89
N GLU A 238 -11.32 -4.68 -26.61
CA GLU A 238 -11.66 -4.87 -28.03
C GLU A 238 -10.42 -4.99 -28.93
N ALA A 239 -9.36 -4.23 -28.64
CA ALA A 239 -8.10 -4.31 -29.40
C ALA A 239 -7.31 -5.61 -29.13
N GLU A 240 -7.37 -6.16 -27.91
CA GLU A 240 -6.75 -7.46 -27.60
C GLU A 240 -7.55 -8.63 -28.18
N ASP A 241 -8.88 -8.57 -28.16
CA ASP A 241 -9.72 -9.61 -28.74
C ASP A 241 -9.65 -9.59 -30.27
N SER A 242 -9.62 -8.42 -30.90
CA SER A 242 -9.41 -8.28 -32.35
C SER A 242 -8.05 -8.81 -32.85
N LYS A 243 -7.04 -8.86 -31.99
CA LYS A 243 -5.72 -9.47 -32.30
C LYS A 243 -5.73 -10.99 -32.19
N LYS A 244 -6.58 -11.58 -31.35
CA LYS A 244 -6.73 -13.04 -31.22
C LYS A 244 -7.57 -13.65 -32.35
N THR A 245 -8.49 -12.89 -32.94
CA THR A 245 -9.32 -13.37 -34.06
C THR A 245 -8.60 -13.32 -35.42
N ARG A 246 -7.38 -12.77 -35.50
CA ARG A 246 -6.59 -12.65 -36.74
C ARG A 246 -5.42 -13.64 -36.85
N LEU A 247 -5.38 -14.69 -36.01
CA LEU A 247 -4.41 -15.78 -36.07
C LEU A 247 -5.10 -17.10 -36.43
#